data_AF-A0A7K1A4G9-F1
#
_entry.id   AF-A0A7K1A4G9-F1
#
_cell.length_a   1.000
_cell.length_b   1.000
_cell.length_c   1.000
_cell.angle_alpha   90.00
_cell.angle_beta   90.00
_cell.angle_gamma   90.00
#
_symmetry.space_group_name_H-M   'P 1'
#
loop_
_entity.id
_entity.type
_entity.pdbx_description
1 polymer ?
#
loop_
_entity_poly.entity_id
_entity_poly.type
_entity_poly.pdbx_seq_one_letter_code
_entity_poly.pdbx_strand_id
1 'polypeptide(L)'
;MSGSRATPALVRRFAYLPKPDGPHARLGVLWFIAACAACALGTIAVAVLFAAVAAIAAMQTIRTWSDNGRQATPLLGGIAAAIVPIAALVGPIGFIAGVVVSVAVLIIGGGVLRSNVIVGLRSALLPAIAAGSVVLIGRTDMGALVVLLILVSAYEVGDYLMGSEANSVFEGPLSGIAAVLVVTFAEAVFQLGPFETRAGWVFGALVAALAPLGAPLASALAPSASSAGPALRRLDAWFVVAPVWGLMLINYLSQIG
;
A
#
# COMPACT_ATOMS: atom_id res chain seq x y z
N MET A 1 -22.24 -35.31 5.36
CA MET A 1 -21.79 -34.68 6.62
C MET A 1 -20.53 -33.88 6.29
N SER A 2 -20.66 -32.58 5.97
CA SER A 2 -19.49 -31.75 5.64
C SER A 2 -18.88 -31.24 6.95
N GLY A 3 -17.65 -31.68 7.22
CA GLY A 3 -16.89 -31.20 8.37
C GLY A 3 -16.45 -29.77 8.09
N SER A 4 -17.25 -28.78 8.51
CA SER A 4 -16.76 -27.40 8.55
C SER A 4 -15.65 -27.35 9.59
N ARG A 5 -14.39 -27.51 9.16
CA ARG A 5 -13.25 -27.19 10.02
C ARG A 5 -13.45 -25.74 10.44
N ALA A 6 -13.69 -25.53 11.73
CA ALA A 6 -13.88 -24.20 12.28
C ALA A 6 -12.62 -23.39 11.97
N THR A 7 -12.70 -22.51 10.97
CA THR A 7 -11.58 -21.63 10.64
C THR A 7 -11.31 -20.76 11.88
N PRO A 8 -10.07 -20.73 12.40
CA PRO A 8 -9.76 -20.00 13.63
C PRO A 8 -10.22 -18.54 13.56
N ALA A 9 -10.69 -17.97 14.67
CA ALA A 9 -11.20 -16.60 14.72
C ALA A 9 -10.21 -15.56 14.17
N LEU A 10 -8.91 -15.80 14.34
CA LEU A 10 -7.84 -14.97 13.77
C LEU A 10 -7.81 -15.00 12.25
N VAL A 11 -7.99 -16.18 11.63
CA VAL A 11 -8.04 -16.31 10.17
C VAL A 11 -9.25 -15.53 9.64
N ARG A 12 -10.42 -15.61 10.27
CA ARG A 12 -11.59 -14.80 9.85
C ARG A 12 -11.38 -13.29 10.01
N ARG A 13 -10.55 -12.87 10.97
CA ARG A 13 -10.29 -11.45 11.24
C ARG A 13 -9.35 -10.83 10.22
N PHE A 14 -8.39 -11.60 9.69
CA PHE A 14 -7.31 -11.08 8.85
C PHE A 14 -7.36 -11.57 7.39
N ALA A 15 -7.91 -12.76 7.14
CA ALA A 15 -8.06 -13.28 5.79
C ALA A 15 -9.15 -12.53 5.06
N TYR A 16 -8.75 -11.88 3.96
CA TYR A 16 -9.67 -11.35 2.97
C TYR A 16 -9.68 -12.33 1.80
N LEU A 17 -10.85 -12.87 1.46
CA LEU A 17 -11.04 -13.65 0.25
C LEU A 17 -11.64 -12.71 -0.81
N PRO A 18 -10.95 -12.48 -1.94
CA PRO A 18 -11.52 -11.72 -3.05
C PRO A 18 -12.83 -12.36 -3.49
N LYS A 19 -13.89 -11.56 -3.61
CA LYS A 19 -15.16 -12.03 -4.18
C LYS A 19 -15.10 -11.88 -5.71
N PRO A 20 -15.40 -12.94 -6.49
CA PRO A 20 -15.41 -12.87 -7.96
C PRO A 20 -16.39 -11.83 -8.52
N ASP A 21 -17.57 -11.68 -7.88
CA ASP A 21 -18.73 -11.02 -8.48
C ASP A 21 -18.79 -9.49 -8.33
N GLY A 22 -17.67 -8.78 -8.46
CA GLY A 22 -17.64 -7.31 -8.32
C GLY A 22 -16.82 -6.57 -9.37
N PRO A 23 -16.98 -5.23 -9.52
CA PRO A 23 -16.20 -4.39 -10.44
C PRO A 23 -14.71 -4.27 -10.07
N HIS A 24 -14.22 -5.12 -9.16
CA HIS A 24 -12.89 -5.09 -8.57
C HIS A 24 -11.77 -5.27 -9.58
N ALA A 25 -11.96 -6.12 -10.59
CA ALA A 25 -11.01 -6.30 -11.69
C ALA A 25 -10.83 -5.01 -12.50
N ARG A 26 -11.93 -4.34 -12.87
CA ARG A 26 -11.91 -3.09 -13.64
C ARG A 26 -11.23 -1.96 -12.86
N LEU A 27 -11.50 -1.87 -11.56
CA LEU A 27 -10.85 -0.90 -10.68
C LEU A 27 -9.34 -1.16 -10.52
N GLY A 28 -8.91 -2.42 -10.53
CA GLY A 28 -7.48 -2.77 -10.49
C GLY A 28 -6.76 -2.35 -11.76
N VAL A 29 -7.36 -2.63 -12.92
CA VAL A 29 -6.82 -2.19 -14.22
C VAL A 29 -6.76 -0.66 -14.30
N LEU A 30 -7.83 0.03 -13.90
CA LEU A 30 -7.87 1.50 -13.89
C LEU A 30 -6.80 2.08 -12.95
N TRP A 31 -6.61 1.49 -11.77
CA TRP A 31 -5.57 1.87 -10.82
C TRP A 31 -4.18 1.74 -11.43
N PHE A 32 -3.88 0.60 -12.06
CA PHE A 32 -2.60 0.37 -12.72
C PHE A 32 -2.35 1.40 -13.83
N ILE A 33 -3.32 1.63 -14.71
CA ILE A 33 -3.21 2.64 -15.78
C ILE A 33 -2.97 4.03 -15.20
N ALA A 34 -3.71 4.42 -14.15
CA ALA A 34 -3.52 5.71 -13.49
C ALA A 34 -2.13 5.85 -12.86
N ALA A 35 -1.62 4.79 -12.22
CA ALA A 35 -0.29 4.78 -11.63
C ALA A 35 0.83 4.86 -12.69
N CYS A 36 0.69 4.13 -13.81
CA CYS A 36 1.61 4.23 -14.94
C CYS A 36 1.60 5.63 -15.56
N ALA A 37 0.41 6.22 -15.78
CA ALA A 37 0.28 7.58 -16.29
C ALA A 37 0.91 8.59 -15.33
N ALA A 38 0.72 8.43 -14.01
CA ALA A 38 1.36 9.28 -13.01
C ALA A 38 2.88 9.17 -13.05
N CYS A 39 3.44 7.96 -13.18
CA CYS A 39 4.89 7.77 -13.34
C CYS A 39 5.41 8.45 -14.61
N ALA A 40 4.69 8.32 -15.74
CA ALA A 40 5.05 8.95 -17.00
C ALA A 40 5.01 10.49 -16.94
N LEU A 41 4.10 11.06 -16.14
CA LEU A 41 3.99 12.51 -15.92
C LEU A 41 4.97 13.04 -14.85
N GLY A 42 5.67 12.15 -14.14
CA GLY A 42 6.70 12.51 -13.18
C GLY A 42 6.24 12.53 -11.71
N THR A 43 7.18 12.80 -10.81
CA THR A 43 7.01 12.64 -9.36
C THR A 43 5.89 13.51 -8.77
N ILE A 44 5.60 14.67 -9.35
CA ILE A 44 4.48 15.52 -8.90
C ILE A 44 3.14 14.82 -9.14
N ALA A 45 2.95 14.20 -10.30
CA ALA A 45 1.73 13.46 -10.61
C ALA A 45 1.58 12.23 -9.71
N VAL A 46 2.69 11.51 -9.43
CA VAL A 46 2.73 10.43 -8.43
C VAL A 46 2.29 10.94 -7.06
N ALA A 47 2.81 12.09 -6.61
CA ALA A 47 2.43 12.67 -5.32
C ALA A 47 0.95 13.04 -5.25
N VAL A 48 0.39 13.63 -6.31
CA VAL A 48 -1.04 13.96 -6.37
C VAL A 48 -1.89 12.69 -6.29
N LEU A 49 -1.57 11.66 -7.08
CA LEU A 49 -2.31 10.40 -7.11
C LEU A 49 -2.27 9.70 -5.74
N PHE A 50 -1.07 9.49 -5.18
CA PHE A 50 -0.90 8.77 -3.92
C PHE A 50 -1.39 9.57 -2.71
N ALA A 51 -1.31 10.91 -2.73
CA ALA A 51 -1.94 11.76 -1.71
C ALA A 51 -3.47 11.62 -1.73
N ALA A 52 -4.09 11.64 -2.92
CA ALA A 52 -5.52 11.49 -3.06
C ALA A 52 -5.99 10.11 -2.56
N VAL A 53 -5.29 9.04 -2.93
CA VAL A 53 -5.64 7.67 -2.52
C VAL A 53 -5.45 7.49 -1.02
N ALA A 54 -4.35 7.98 -0.43
CA ALA A 54 -4.13 7.94 1.01
C ALA A 54 -5.21 8.71 1.78
N ALA A 55 -5.59 9.90 1.29
CA ALA A 55 -6.66 10.68 1.88
C ALA A 55 -8.00 9.94 1.85
N ILE A 56 -8.37 9.37 0.69
CA ILE A 56 -9.62 8.61 0.54
C ILE A 56 -9.59 7.34 1.40
N ALA A 57 -8.46 6.63 1.46
CA ALA A 57 -8.30 5.44 2.30
C ALA A 57 -8.49 5.77 3.79
N ALA A 58 -7.89 6.86 4.28
CA ALA A 58 -8.07 7.32 5.66
C ALA A 58 -9.52 7.74 5.93
N MET A 59 -10.15 8.50 5.03
CA MET A 59 -11.56 8.91 5.15
C MET A 59 -12.50 7.71 5.21
N GLN A 60 -12.32 6.73 4.31
CA GLN A 60 -13.14 5.51 4.27
C GLN A 60 -12.97 4.71 5.56
N THR A 61 -11.74 4.53 6.03
CA THR A 61 -11.45 3.78 7.26
C THR A 61 -12.02 4.47 8.50
N ILE A 62 -11.97 5.80 8.58
CA ILE A 62 -12.56 6.55 9.69
C ILE A 62 -14.09 6.46 9.68
N ARG A 63 -14.72 6.52 8.50
CA ARG A 63 -16.17 6.36 8.37
C ARG A 63 -16.61 4.99 8.89
N THR A 64 -15.90 3.92 8.53
CA THR A 64 -16.25 2.58 9.02
C THR A 64 -16.04 2.44 10.53
N TRP A 65 -15.06 3.11 11.13
CA TRP A 65 -14.94 3.20 12.60
C TRP A 65 -16.07 4.02 13.25
N SER A 66 -16.49 5.09 12.60
CA SER A 66 -17.58 5.96 13.09
C SER A 66 -18.92 5.24 13.08
N ASP A 67 -19.19 4.44 12.04
CA ASP A 67 -20.36 3.56 11.94
C ASP A 67 -20.36 2.48 13.04
N ASN A 68 -19.18 2.14 13.58
CA ASN A 68 -19.00 1.23 14.72
C ASN A 68 -18.90 1.97 16.09
N GLY A 69 -19.39 3.21 16.16
CA GLY A 69 -19.52 3.96 17.41
C GLY A 69 -18.26 4.69 17.87
N ARG A 70 -17.16 4.65 17.12
CA ARG A 70 -15.94 5.43 17.43
C ARG A 70 -15.86 6.66 16.53
N GLN A 71 -16.44 7.76 17.00
CA GLN A 71 -16.50 9.00 16.24
C GLN A 71 -15.10 9.60 16.02
N ALA A 72 -14.69 9.69 14.76
CA ALA A 72 -13.53 10.46 14.35
C ALA A 72 -13.86 11.25 13.08
N THR A 73 -13.24 12.41 12.89
CA THR A 73 -13.53 13.28 11.74
C THR A 73 -12.84 12.76 10.48
N PRO A 74 -13.57 12.31 9.45
CA PRO A 74 -12.95 11.73 8.25
C PRO A 74 -12.05 12.74 7.51
N LEU A 75 -12.52 13.98 7.38
CA LEU A 75 -11.78 15.04 6.68
C LEU A 75 -10.41 15.30 7.33
N LEU A 76 -10.36 15.32 8.66
CA LEU A 76 -9.10 15.49 9.41
C LEU A 76 -8.11 14.37 9.08
N GLY A 77 -8.58 13.12 9.08
CA GLY A 77 -7.74 11.97 8.70
C GLY A 77 -7.30 11.99 7.25
N GLY A 78 -8.18 12.44 6.34
CA GLY A 78 -7.85 12.62 4.92
C GLY A 78 -6.74 13.65 4.71
N ILE A 79 -6.86 14.82 5.33
CA ILE A 79 -5.84 15.89 5.28
C ILE A 79 -4.51 15.37 5.86
N ALA A 80 -4.56 14.77 7.05
CA ALA A 80 -3.38 14.20 7.69
C ALA A 80 -2.68 13.17 6.78
N ALA A 81 -3.44 12.32 6.09
CA ALA A 81 -2.88 11.29 5.21
C ALA A 81 -2.26 11.87 3.93
N ALA A 82 -2.79 12.96 3.39
CA ALA A 82 -2.27 13.62 2.19
C ALA A 82 -0.96 14.40 2.44
N ILE A 83 -0.73 14.88 3.67
CA ILE A 83 0.45 15.71 3.99
C ILE A 83 1.77 14.98 3.70
N VAL A 84 1.87 13.70 4.07
CA VAL A 84 3.13 12.93 3.96
C VAL A 84 3.60 12.77 2.51
N PRO A 85 2.79 12.27 1.55
CA PRO A 85 3.20 12.19 0.15
C PRO A 85 3.48 13.54 -0.49
N ILE A 86 2.78 14.61 -0.11
CA ILE A 86 3.10 15.96 -0.61
C ILE A 86 4.45 16.42 -0.06
N ALA A 87 4.71 16.24 1.23
CA ALA A 87 5.96 16.65 1.86
C ALA A 87 7.16 15.82 1.37
N ALA A 88 6.95 14.57 0.97
CA ALA A 88 7.97 13.70 0.36
C ALA A 88 8.54 14.28 -0.95
N LEU A 89 7.84 15.21 -1.62
CA LEU A 89 8.38 15.96 -2.76
C LEU A 89 9.62 16.79 -2.40
N VAL A 90 9.86 17.10 -1.13
CA VAL A 90 11.07 17.83 -0.69
C VAL A 90 12.25 16.87 -0.47
N GLY A 91 12.00 15.56 -0.36
CA GLY A 91 13.00 14.52 -0.10
C GLY A 91 12.86 13.90 1.29
N PRO A 92 13.88 13.18 1.80
CA PRO A 92 13.79 12.44 3.06
C PRO A 92 13.42 13.30 4.27
N ILE A 93 13.98 14.51 4.37
CA ILE A 93 13.65 15.47 5.43
C ILE A 93 12.18 15.88 5.36
N GLY A 94 11.68 16.15 4.15
CA GLY A 94 10.28 16.49 3.91
C GLY A 94 9.33 15.35 4.27
N PHE A 95 9.69 14.11 3.93
CA PHE A 95 8.94 12.92 4.33
C PHE A 95 8.82 12.81 5.86
N ILE A 96 9.93 12.92 6.59
CA ILE A 96 9.94 12.85 8.07
C ILE A 96 9.13 14.01 8.67
N ALA A 97 9.36 15.24 8.21
CA ALA A 97 8.61 16.42 8.66
C ALA A 97 7.11 16.26 8.38
N GLY A 98 6.73 15.73 7.22
CA GLY A 98 5.36 15.43 6.84
C GLY A 98 4.69 14.44 7.80
N VAL A 99 5.41 13.38 8.21
CA VAL A 99 4.89 12.43 9.22
C VAL A 99 4.65 13.14 10.55
N VAL A 100 5.60 13.95 11.02
CA VAL A 100 5.47 14.71 12.28
C VAL A 100 4.27 15.67 12.21
N VAL A 101 4.12 16.41 11.11
CA VAL A 101 3.00 17.34 10.90
C VAL A 101 1.67 16.59 10.82
N SER A 102 1.62 15.45 10.12
CA SER A 102 0.42 14.60 10.04
C SER A 102 -0.04 14.14 11.43
N VAL A 103 0.88 13.69 12.28
CA VAL A 103 0.62 13.31 13.68
C VAL A 103 0.13 14.51 14.48
N ALA A 104 0.80 15.66 14.36
CA ALA A 104 0.40 16.89 15.06
C ALA A 104 -1.01 17.34 14.66
N VAL A 105 -1.35 17.31 13.36
CA VAL A 105 -2.70 17.64 12.85
C VAL A 105 -3.75 16.73 13.47
N LEU A 106 -3.49 15.42 13.59
CA LEU A 106 -4.42 14.47 14.19
C LEU A 106 -4.60 14.66 15.70
N ILE A 107 -3.53 14.96 16.42
CA ILE A 107 -3.58 15.19 17.88
C ILE A 107 -4.28 16.51 18.18
N ILE A 108 -3.81 17.60 17.59
CA ILE A 108 -4.33 18.96 17.84
C ILE A 108 -5.75 19.08 17.30
N GLY A 109 -5.96 18.73 16.03
CA GLY A 109 -7.28 18.76 15.40
C GLY A 109 -8.26 17.80 16.07
N GLY A 110 -7.79 16.65 16.55
CA GLY A 110 -8.59 15.70 17.31
C GLY A 110 -9.08 16.28 18.64
N GLY A 111 -8.22 17.00 19.37
CA GLY A 111 -8.60 17.71 20.59
C GLY A 111 -9.63 18.82 20.32
N VAL A 112 -9.40 19.65 19.30
CA VAL A 112 -10.29 20.76 18.92
C VAL A 112 -11.67 20.25 18.48
N LEU A 113 -11.71 19.22 17.64
CA LEU A 113 -12.94 18.66 17.09
C LEU A 113 -13.57 17.58 17.98
N ARG A 114 -13.01 17.31 19.16
CA ARG A 114 -13.41 16.20 20.06
C ARG A 114 -13.50 14.84 19.34
N SER A 115 -12.61 14.64 18.38
CA SER A 115 -12.53 13.46 17.51
C SER A 115 -11.60 12.41 18.13
N ASN A 116 -11.91 11.14 17.95
CA ASN A 116 -11.09 10.04 18.47
C ASN A 116 -9.70 9.99 17.78
N VAL A 117 -8.69 10.53 18.46
CA VAL A 117 -7.30 10.63 17.97
C VAL A 117 -6.71 9.26 17.62
N ILE A 118 -7.01 8.22 18.42
CA ILE A 118 -6.49 6.87 18.20
C ILE A 118 -7.00 6.30 16.88
N VAL A 119 -8.29 6.47 16.58
CA VAL A 119 -8.88 6.06 15.30
C VAL A 119 -8.28 6.87 14.15
N GLY A 120 -8.11 8.18 14.32
CA GLY A 120 -7.47 9.05 13.33
C GLY A 120 -6.05 8.60 12.99
N LEU A 121 -5.20 8.40 14.00
CA LEU A 121 -3.81 7.92 13.86
C LEU A 121 -3.76 6.56 13.17
N ARG A 122 -4.55 5.58 13.63
CA ARG A 122 -4.58 4.24 13.04
C ARG A 122 -5.01 4.26 11.58
N SER A 123 -6.00 5.09 11.24
CA SER A 123 -6.59 5.12 9.90
C SER A 123 -5.75 5.91 8.89
N ALA A 124 -5.00 6.91 9.35
CA ALA A 124 -4.28 7.82 8.46
C ALA A 124 -2.79 7.49 8.33
N LEU A 125 -2.11 7.09 9.41
CA LEU A 125 -0.66 7.08 9.45
C LEU A 125 -0.02 6.05 8.50
N LEU A 126 -0.52 4.81 8.50
CA LEU A 126 0.06 3.77 7.65
C LEU A 126 -0.18 4.03 6.15
N PRO A 127 -1.39 4.43 5.70
CA PRO A 127 -1.59 4.89 4.32
C PRO A 127 -0.70 6.09 3.95
N ALA A 128 -0.52 7.05 4.87
CA ALA A 128 0.31 8.23 4.63
C ALA A 128 1.78 7.87 4.43
N ILE A 129 2.32 7.00 5.30
CA ILE A 129 3.70 6.52 5.22
C ILE A 129 3.90 5.74 3.92
N ALA A 130 3.01 4.81 3.58
CA ALA A 130 3.11 4.02 2.36
C ALA A 130 3.11 4.91 1.10
N ALA A 131 2.12 5.80 0.99
CA ALA A 131 2.01 6.76 -0.11
C ALA A 131 3.23 7.69 -0.17
N GLY A 132 3.70 8.18 0.97
CA GLY A 132 4.88 9.03 1.04
C GLY A 132 6.17 8.32 0.64
N SER A 133 6.32 7.04 0.99
CA SER A 133 7.45 6.22 0.56
C SER A 133 7.44 6.03 -0.95
N VAL A 134 6.28 5.82 -1.58
CA VAL A 134 6.16 5.75 -3.04
C VAL A 134 6.65 7.04 -3.71
N VAL A 135 6.20 8.19 -3.21
CA VAL A 135 6.65 9.50 -3.73
C VAL A 135 8.16 9.69 -3.53
N LEU A 136 8.68 9.29 -2.37
CA LEU A 136 10.11 9.38 -2.07
C LEU A 136 10.95 8.49 -2.98
N ILE A 137 10.47 7.28 -3.30
CA ILE A 137 11.11 6.40 -4.29
C ILE A 137 11.12 7.09 -5.66
N GLY A 138 9.98 7.59 -6.14
CA GLY A 138 9.90 8.28 -7.42
C GLY A 138 10.69 9.59 -7.50
N ARG A 139 11.00 10.22 -6.37
CA ARG A 139 11.93 11.36 -6.28
C ARG A 139 13.39 10.92 -6.33
N THR A 140 13.70 9.77 -5.71
CA THR A 140 15.04 9.20 -5.66
C THR A 140 15.44 8.63 -7.02
N ASP A 141 14.61 7.75 -7.58
CA ASP A 141 14.78 7.17 -8.90
C ASP A 141 13.43 6.71 -9.46
N MET A 142 13.00 7.29 -10.59
CA MET A 142 11.72 6.97 -11.21
C MET A 142 11.71 5.58 -11.85
N GLY A 143 12.85 5.08 -12.35
CA GLY A 143 12.97 3.74 -12.91
C GLY A 143 12.70 2.68 -11.84
N ALA A 144 13.30 2.84 -10.67
CA ALA A 144 13.08 1.99 -9.51
C ALA A 144 11.62 2.01 -9.04
N LEU A 145 10.94 3.16 -9.10
CA LEU A 145 9.51 3.25 -8.81
C LEU A 145 8.68 2.45 -9.84
N VAL A 146 8.99 2.58 -11.13
CA VAL A 146 8.28 1.84 -12.18
C VAL A 146 8.47 0.34 -12.02
N VAL A 147 9.69 -0.13 -11.73
CA VAL A 147 9.96 -1.55 -11.44
C VAL A 147 9.15 -2.02 -10.24
N LEU A 148 9.17 -1.27 -9.13
CA LEU A 148 8.37 -1.60 -7.94
C LEU A 148 6.86 -1.66 -8.28
N LEU A 149 6.35 -0.70 -9.04
CA LEU A 149 4.95 -0.68 -9.48
C LEU A 149 4.59 -1.94 -10.28
N ILE A 150 5.44 -2.36 -11.21
CA ILE A 150 5.20 -3.58 -12.00
C ILE A 150 5.22 -4.82 -11.10
N LEU A 151 6.19 -4.94 -10.18
CA LEU A 151 6.28 -6.08 -9.26
C LEU A 151 5.06 -6.16 -8.32
N VAL A 152 4.65 -5.04 -7.72
CA VAL A 152 3.45 -5.00 -6.86
C VAL A 152 2.19 -5.32 -7.66
N SER A 153 2.09 -4.82 -8.90
CA SER A 153 0.95 -5.11 -9.78
C SER A 153 0.91 -6.58 -10.20
N ALA A 154 2.07 -7.19 -10.47
CA ALA A 154 2.17 -8.62 -10.76
C ALA A 154 1.73 -9.47 -9.55
N TYR A 155 2.13 -9.07 -8.34
CA TYR A 155 1.64 -9.68 -7.11
C TYR A 155 0.11 -9.60 -7.02
N GLU A 156 -0.46 -8.39 -7.15
CA GLU A 156 -1.92 -8.19 -7.03
C GLU A 156 -2.70 -8.99 -8.08
N VAL A 157 -2.23 -9.04 -9.33
CA VAL A 157 -2.87 -9.82 -10.40
C VAL A 157 -2.80 -11.31 -10.11
N GLY A 158 -1.64 -11.82 -9.72
CA GLY A 158 -1.47 -13.24 -9.37
C GLY A 158 -2.31 -13.65 -8.17
N ASP A 159 -2.34 -12.81 -7.12
CA ASP A 159 -3.15 -13.02 -5.92
C ASP A 159 -4.64 -13.00 -6.23
N TYR A 160 -5.10 -12.04 -7.03
CA TYR A 160 -6.50 -11.93 -7.41
C TYR A 160 -6.98 -13.09 -8.30
N LEU A 161 -6.25 -13.41 -9.37
CA LEU A 161 -6.67 -14.41 -10.36
C LEU A 161 -6.77 -15.81 -9.75
N MET A 162 -5.82 -16.20 -8.91
CA MET A 162 -5.86 -17.50 -8.26
C MET A 162 -6.72 -17.48 -6.99
N GLY A 163 -6.69 -16.37 -6.24
CA GLY A 163 -7.40 -16.25 -4.96
C GLY A 163 -8.92 -16.15 -5.08
N SER A 164 -9.47 -15.72 -6.23
CA SER A 164 -10.92 -15.55 -6.40
C SER A 164 -11.70 -16.88 -6.42
N GLU A 165 -11.08 -17.96 -6.91
CA GLU A 165 -11.72 -19.29 -7.02
C GLU A 165 -11.03 -20.35 -6.14
N ALA A 166 -10.06 -19.93 -5.32
CA ALA A 166 -9.25 -20.83 -4.51
C ALA A 166 -10.03 -21.57 -3.43
N ASN A 167 -9.64 -22.82 -3.17
CA ASN A 167 -10.15 -23.61 -2.05
C ASN A 167 -9.39 -23.33 -0.74
N SER A 168 -8.29 -22.60 -0.82
CA SER A 168 -7.40 -22.25 0.30
C SER A 168 -7.02 -20.77 0.29
N VAL A 169 -6.86 -20.19 1.48
CA VAL A 169 -6.45 -18.79 1.68
C VAL A 169 -5.03 -18.50 1.19
N PHE A 170 -4.23 -19.55 0.94
CA PHE A 170 -2.83 -19.41 0.54
C PHE A 170 -2.61 -19.48 -0.98
N GLU A 171 -3.57 -19.98 -1.76
CA GLU A 171 -3.41 -20.14 -3.20
C GLU A 171 -3.20 -18.79 -3.92
N GLY A 172 -3.96 -17.77 -3.53
CA GLY A 172 -3.77 -16.40 -4.01
C GLY A 172 -2.36 -15.87 -3.71
N PRO A 173 -1.95 -15.75 -2.44
CA PRO A 173 -0.65 -15.15 -2.12
C PRO A 173 0.54 -15.89 -2.73
N LEU A 174 0.48 -17.22 -2.83
CA LEU A 174 1.51 -18.02 -3.48
C LEU A 174 1.57 -17.78 -4.99
N SER A 175 0.42 -17.63 -5.65
CA SER A 175 0.34 -17.23 -7.06
C SER A 175 0.92 -15.83 -7.29
N GLY A 176 0.59 -14.87 -6.42
CA GLY A 176 1.17 -13.53 -6.45
C GLY A 176 2.70 -13.56 -6.30
N ILE A 177 3.22 -14.36 -5.37
CA ILE A 177 4.67 -14.57 -5.20
C ILE A 177 5.30 -15.12 -6.47
N ALA A 178 4.70 -16.15 -7.08
CA ALA A 178 5.20 -16.71 -8.33
C ALA A 178 5.23 -15.68 -9.47
N ALA A 179 4.18 -14.84 -9.58
CA ALA A 179 4.13 -13.76 -10.57
C ALA A 179 5.25 -12.73 -10.37
N VAL A 180 5.52 -12.33 -9.11
CA VAL A 180 6.66 -11.46 -8.77
C VAL A 180 7.98 -12.08 -9.19
N LEU A 181 8.20 -13.37 -8.92
CA LEU A 181 9.44 -14.06 -9.28
C LEU A 181 9.66 -14.14 -10.80
N VAL A 182 8.58 -14.33 -11.58
CA VAL A 182 8.65 -14.32 -13.05
C VAL A 182 9.04 -12.94 -13.58
N VAL A 183 8.43 -11.87 -13.06
CA VAL A 183 8.78 -10.50 -13.44
C VAL A 183 10.20 -10.15 -12.99
N THR A 184 10.60 -10.58 -11.80
CA THR A 184 11.96 -10.41 -11.27
C THR A 184 12.99 -11.11 -12.16
N PHE A 185 12.70 -12.32 -12.63
CA PHE A 185 13.57 -13.02 -13.57
C PHE A 185 13.77 -12.22 -14.86
N ALA A 186 12.67 -11.68 -15.44
CA ALA A 186 12.77 -10.84 -16.62
C ALA A 186 13.59 -9.58 -16.35
N GLU A 187 13.33 -8.89 -15.24
CA GLU A 187 14.08 -7.71 -14.81
C GLU A 187 15.58 -8.02 -14.64
N ALA A 188 15.94 -9.11 -13.97
CA ALA A 188 17.32 -9.50 -13.73
C ALA A 188 18.09 -9.88 -15.01
N VAL A 189 17.39 -10.37 -16.04
CA VAL A 189 17.94 -10.68 -17.38
C VAL A 189 18.11 -9.42 -18.21
N PHE A 190 17.12 -8.51 -18.20
CA PHE A 190 17.16 -7.28 -18.99
C PHE A 190 17.88 -6.11 -18.29
N GLN A 191 18.19 -6.25 -17.00
CA GLN A 191 18.90 -5.28 -16.17
C GLN A 191 18.28 -3.89 -16.26
N LEU A 192 17.01 -3.78 -15.88
CA LEU A 192 16.32 -2.50 -15.88
C LEU A 192 16.94 -1.60 -14.80
N GLY A 193 17.63 -0.54 -15.24
CA GLY A 193 18.25 0.42 -14.32
C GLY A 193 17.25 0.92 -13.27
N PRO A 194 17.67 1.14 -12.01
CA PRO A 194 19.07 1.17 -11.53
C PRO A 194 19.63 -0.21 -11.10
N PHE A 195 18.92 -1.31 -11.34
CA PHE A 195 19.29 -2.60 -10.74
C PHE A 195 20.26 -3.41 -11.61
N GLU A 196 21.39 -3.78 -11.01
CA GLU A 196 22.24 -4.86 -11.53
C GLU A 196 21.61 -6.23 -11.24
N THR A 197 22.04 -7.29 -11.95
CA THR A 197 21.44 -8.64 -11.85
C THR A 197 21.26 -9.14 -10.41
N ARG A 198 22.25 -8.95 -9.51
CA ARG A 198 22.11 -9.37 -8.11
C ARG A 198 21.13 -8.50 -7.33
N ALA A 199 21.15 -7.19 -7.57
CA ALA A 199 20.24 -6.25 -6.92
C ALA A 199 18.79 -6.55 -7.32
N GLY A 200 18.53 -6.80 -8.61
CA GLY A 200 17.22 -7.18 -9.14
C GLY A 200 16.59 -8.35 -8.38
N TRP A 201 17.34 -9.44 -8.18
CA TRP A 201 16.88 -10.57 -7.37
C TRP A 201 16.60 -10.23 -5.91
N VAL A 202 17.44 -9.41 -5.26
CA VAL A 202 17.24 -9.01 -3.87
C VAL A 202 15.97 -8.17 -3.73
N PHE A 203 15.77 -7.19 -4.61
CA PHE A 203 14.60 -6.32 -4.61
C PHE A 203 13.32 -7.07 -5.00
N GLY A 204 13.38 -7.98 -5.98
CA GLY A 204 12.25 -8.84 -6.31
C GLY A 204 11.85 -9.80 -5.18
N ALA A 205 12.84 -10.44 -4.53
CA ALA A 205 12.61 -11.30 -3.37
C ALA A 205 12.01 -10.52 -2.19
N LEU A 206 12.42 -9.26 -2.00
CA LEU A 206 11.84 -8.36 -1.01
C LEU A 206 10.34 -8.16 -1.26
N VAL A 207 9.92 -7.87 -2.49
CA VAL A 207 8.50 -7.70 -2.84
C VAL A 207 7.74 -9.00 -2.61
N ALA A 208 8.28 -10.14 -3.06
CA ALA A 208 7.66 -11.45 -2.87
C ALA A 208 7.42 -11.77 -1.38
N ALA A 209 8.36 -11.40 -0.51
CA ALA A 209 8.23 -11.63 0.93
C ALA A 209 7.26 -10.66 1.61
N LEU A 210 7.24 -9.39 1.20
CA LEU A 210 6.54 -8.32 1.93
C LEU A 210 5.14 -8.02 1.41
N ALA A 211 4.87 -8.19 0.11
CA ALA A 211 3.55 -7.90 -0.46
C ALA A 211 2.40 -8.68 0.21
N PRO A 212 2.55 -9.99 0.56
CA PRO A 212 1.52 -10.74 1.27
C PRO A 212 1.14 -10.19 2.66
N LEU A 213 2.00 -9.37 3.28
CA LEU A 213 1.73 -8.79 4.59
C LEU A 213 0.77 -7.61 4.53
N GLY A 214 0.51 -7.06 3.33
CA GLY A 214 -0.35 -5.90 3.13
C GLY A 214 -1.80 -6.14 3.55
N ALA A 215 -2.44 -7.19 3.03
CA ALA A 215 -3.84 -7.47 3.28
C ALA A 215 -4.18 -7.72 4.77
N PRO A 216 -3.37 -8.47 5.55
CA PRO A 216 -3.53 -8.58 7.00
C PRO A 216 -3.41 -7.23 7.72
N LEU A 217 -2.47 -6.36 7.32
CA LEU A 217 -2.30 -5.04 7.91
C LEU A 217 -3.50 -4.13 7.61
N ALA A 218 -4.00 -4.12 6.38
CA ALA A 218 -5.22 -3.38 6.04
C ALA A 218 -6.43 -3.85 6.86
N SER A 219 -6.60 -5.16 7.03
CA SER A 219 -7.61 -5.75 7.91
C SER A 219 -7.40 -5.35 9.38
N ALA A 220 -6.15 -5.16 9.81
CA ALA A 220 -5.80 -4.65 11.13
C ALA A 220 -6.01 -3.14 11.29
N LEU A 221 -6.25 -2.36 10.24
CA LEU A 221 -6.61 -0.93 10.36
C LEU A 221 -8.11 -0.71 10.45
N ALA A 222 -8.89 -1.56 9.78
CA ALA A 222 -10.34 -1.50 9.79
C ALA A 222 -10.95 -2.22 11.03
N PRO A 223 -12.24 -1.98 11.33
CA PRO A 223 -12.97 -2.76 12.34
C PRO A 223 -13.00 -4.27 12.05
N SER A 224 -13.03 -4.65 10.77
CA SER A 224 -13.05 -6.03 10.27
C SER A 224 -12.38 -6.12 8.89
N ALA A 225 -11.95 -7.30 8.47
CA ALA A 225 -11.38 -7.50 7.12
C ALA A 225 -12.36 -7.08 5.99
N SER A 226 -13.66 -7.27 6.18
CA SER A 226 -14.68 -6.92 5.18
C SER A 226 -15.02 -5.43 5.12
N SER A 227 -14.62 -4.64 6.12
CA SER A 227 -14.89 -3.20 6.18
C SER A 227 -13.74 -2.34 5.66
N ALA A 228 -12.63 -2.94 5.23
CA ALA A 228 -11.57 -2.23 4.54
C ALA A 228 -12.12 -1.66 3.22
N GLY A 229 -12.12 -0.33 3.11
CA GLY A 229 -12.63 0.37 1.93
C GLY A 229 -11.78 0.12 0.68
N PRO A 230 -12.32 0.34 -0.53
CA PRO A 230 -11.61 0.08 -1.79
C PRO A 230 -10.27 0.80 -1.90
N ALA A 231 -10.15 2.04 -1.40
CA ALA A 231 -8.89 2.78 -1.48
C ALA A 231 -7.82 2.21 -0.55
N LEU A 232 -8.21 1.71 0.64
CA LEU A 232 -7.29 1.06 1.57
C LEU A 232 -6.72 -0.23 0.96
N ARG A 233 -7.56 -1.00 0.25
CA ARG A 233 -7.18 -2.22 -0.46
C ARG A 233 -6.29 -1.98 -1.68
N ARG A 234 -6.14 -0.73 -2.14
CA ARG A 234 -5.16 -0.39 -3.21
C ARG A 234 -3.80 0.03 -2.67
N LEU A 235 -3.73 0.32 -1.37
CA LEU A 235 -2.48 0.67 -0.70
C LEU A 235 -1.94 -0.46 0.16
N ASP A 236 -2.63 -1.59 0.27
CA ASP A 236 -2.31 -2.60 1.26
C ASP A 236 -0.94 -3.26 1.01
N ALA A 237 -0.65 -3.72 -0.20
CA ALA A 237 0.67 -4.23 -0.59
C ALA A 237 1.77 -3.16 -0.38
N TRP A 238 1.43 -1.88 -0.55
CA TRP A 238 2.36 -0.76 -0.41
C TRP A 238 2.75 -0.46 1.04
N PHE A 239 1.95 -0.88 2.03
CA PHE A 239 2.15 -0.57 3.45
C PHE A 239 3.52 -0.98 3.99
N VAL A 240 4.03 -2.12 3.51
CA VAL A 240 5.32 -2.66 3.96
C VAL A 240 6.35 -2.57 2.86
N VAL A 241 5.95 -2.88 1.62
CA VAL A 241 6.88 -2.94 0.50
C VAL A 241 7.52 -1.57 0.24
N ALA A 242 6.73 -0.50 0.15
CA ALA A 242 7.27 0.81 -0.25
C ALA A 242 8.25 1.41 0.78
N PRO A 243 7.96 1.43 2.10
CA PRO A 243 8.93 1.96 3.07
C PRO A 243 10.24 1.18 3.10
N VAL A 244 10.16 -0.16 3.07
CA VAL A 244 11.36 -1.01 3.13
C VAL A 244 12.15 -0.92 1.83
N TRP A 245 11.48 -0.94 0.68
CA TRP A 245 12.10 -0.73 -0.63
C TRP A 245 12.79 0.63 -0.71
N GLY A 246 12.12 1.71 -0.30
CA GLY A 246 12.70 3.06 -0.35
C GLY A 246 13.95 3.21 0.51
N LEU A 247 13.94 2.64 1.73
CA LEU A 247 15.12 2.60 2.59
C LEU A 247 16.26 1.80 1.95
N MET A 248 15.97 0.62 1.41
CA MET A 248 16.98 -0.20 0.73
C MET A 248 17.54 0.48 -0.52
N LEU A 249 16.69 1.14 -1.30
CA LEU A 249 17.08 1.86 -2.52
C LEU A 249 18.02 3.02 -2.22
N ILE A 250 17.71 3.84 -1.21
CA ILE A 250 18.58 4.95 -0.79
C ILE A 250 19.97 4.42 -0.40
N ASN A 251 20.00 3.34 0.39
CA ASN A 251 21.27 2.71 0.78
C ASN A 251 22.02 2.12 -0.42
N TYR A 252 21.33 1.45 -1.33
CA TYR A 252 21.92 0.85 -2.53
C TYR A 252 22.55 1.90 -3.44
N LEU A 253 21.82 2.96 -3.76
CA LEU A 253 22.32 4.04 -4.62
C LEU A 253 23.52 4.77 -4.00
N SER A 254 23.57 4.90 -2.67
CA SER A 254 24.71 5.51 -1.98
C SER A 254 26.02 4.70 -2.05
N GLN A 255 25.94 3.42 -2.44
CA GLN A 255 27.11 2.55 -2.57
C GLN A 255 27.67 2.50 -3.98
N ILE A 256 26.85 2.82 -4.99
CA ILE A 256 27.23 2.75 -6.41
C ILE A 256 27.45 4.12 -7.06
N GLY A 257 27.02 5.21 -6.42
CA GLY A 257 27.28 6.59 -6.82
C GLY A 257 28.49 7.17 -6.12
#